data_AF-A0A368GKS2-F1
#
_entry.id   AF-A0A368GKS2-F1
#
_cell.length_a   1.000
_cell.length_b   1.000
_cell.length_c   1.000
_cell.angle_alpha   90.00
_cell.angle_beta   90.00
_cell.angle_gamma   90.00
#
_symmetry.space_group_name_H-M   'P 1'
#
loop_
_entity.id
_entity.type
_entity.pdbx_description
1 polymer ?
#
loop_
_entity_poly.entity_id
_entity_poly.type
_entity_poly.pdbx_seq_one_letter_code
_entity_poly.pdbx_strand_id
1 'polypeptide(L)'
;MFCVSLSKYHNLGNVSAPREYHFEVEPSQEVRETGRPATSLFQCISNGVFNMKRAADFILDTTRPGTFNQASYDEFVHSESAGRAAFCFDGLNDFDNPATVRRNIIANRLMGEIRQARDQQNIRNADFSDYPKESL
;
A
#
# COMPACT_ATOMS: atom_id res chain seq x y z
N MET A 1 8.32 -5.41 11.06
CA MET A 1 8.50 -6.81 10.61
C MET A 1 9.49 -6.76 9.46
N PHE A 2 10.69 -7.30 9.67
CA PHE A 2 11.85 -7.11 8.80
C PHE A 2 11.89 -8.20 7.72
N CYS A 3 12.22 -7.80 6.51
CA CYS A 3 12.54 -8.71 5.42
C CYS A 3 14.03 -9.07 5.54
N VAL A 4 14.36 -10.34 5.73
CA VAL A 4 15.74 -10.84 5.71
C VAL A 4 15.85 -11.99 4.73
N SER A 5 16.66 -11.78 3.68
CA SER A 5 17.26 -12.85 2.89
C SER A 5 18.54 -13.29 3.59
N LEU A 6 18.72 -14.60 3.79
CA LEU A 6 20.03 -15.17 4.08
C LEU A 6 20.28 -16.42 3.26
N SER A 7 21.39 -16.38 2.52
CA SER A 7 21.95 -17.49 1.75
C SER A 7 22.61 -18.51 2.66
N LYS A 8 22.50 -19.78 2.28
CA LYS A 8 22.95 -20.99 3.00
C LYS A 8 24.46 -21.05 3.25
N TYR A 9 24.82 -21.53 4.45
CA TYR A 9 26.01 -22.39 4.66
C TYR A 9 25.54 -23.78 5.13
N HIS A 10 26.23 -24.82 4.65
CA HIS A 10 25.87 -26.24 4.80
C HIS A 10 26.49 -26.90 6.04
N ASN A 11 25.70 -27.79 6.65
CA ASN A 11 26.02 -29.02 7.41
C ASN A 11 26.87 -28.95 8.70
N LEU A 12 26.25 -29.39 9.81
CA LEU A 12 26.56 -30.66 10.52
C LEU A 12 25.67 -30.81 11.78
N GLY A 13 25.16 -32.02 12.02
CA GLY A 13 24.75 -32.45 13.37
C GLY A 13 23.26 -32.59 13.64
N ASN A 14 22.74 -33.78 13.28
CA ASN A 14 21.69 -34.57 13.93
C ASN A 14 21.06 -33.99 15.22
N VAL A 15 19.73 -33.81 15.28
CA VAL A 15 18.82 -34.17 16.40
C VAL A 15 17.36 -33.75 16.09
N SER A 16 16.47 -34.73 16.20
CA SER A 16 15.00 -34.68 16.32
C SER A 16 14.20 -33.92 15.24
N ALA A 17 13.52 -34.69 14.39
CA ALA A 17 12.46 -34.21 13.51
C ALA A 17 11.23 -33.73 14.30
N PRO A 18 10.71 -32.53 14.02
CA PRO A 18 9.30 -32.21 14.16
C PRO A 18 8.63 -32.33 12.78
N ARG A 19 7.47 -33.00 12.73
CA ARG A 19 6.64 -33.15 11.52
C ARG A 19 6.56 -31.83 10.74
N GLU A 20 7.22 -31.77 9.59
CA GLU A 20 7.06 -30.68 8.63
C GLU A 20 5.62 -30.71 8.14
N TYR A 21 4.84 -29.72 8.56
CA TYR A 21 3.61 -29.36 7.87
C TYR A 21 4.03 -28.87 6.49
N HIS A 22 3.81 -29.70 5.49
CA HIS A 22 3.94 -29.33 4.09
C HIS A 22 2.80 -28.37 3.76
N PHE A 23 3.00 -27.08 4.06
CA PHE A 23 2.17 -26.05 3.48
C PHE A 23 2.67 -25.87 2.05
N GLU A 24 2.02 -26.54 1.11
CA GLU A 24 2.09 -26.12 -0.28
C GLU A 24 1.55 -24.70 -0.32
N VAL A 25 2.45 -23.73 -0.21
CA VAL A 25 2.19 -22.38 -0.71
C VAL A 25 2.03 -22.57 -2.21
N GLU A 26 0.79 -22.84 -2.64
CA GLU A 26 0.34 -22.49 -3.97
C GLU A 26 0.91 -21.10 -4.25
N PRO A 27 1.74 -20.92 -5.30
CA PRO A 27 2.35 -19.63 -5.56
C PRO A 27 1.20 -18.65 -5.72
N SER A 28 0.96 -17.85 -4.68
CA SER A 28 -0.06 -16.82 -4.66
C SER A 28 0.20 -16.02 -5.90
N GLN A 29 -0.69 -16.18 -6.89
CA GLN A 29 -0.50 -15.69 -8.25
C GLN A 29 0.13 -14.33 -8.15
N GLU A 30 1.39 -14.22 -8.61
CA GLU A 30 1.99 -12.92 -8.89
C GLU A 30 0.90 -12.16 -9.63
N VAL A 31 0.33 -11.15 -8.96
CA VAL A 31 -0.76 -10.37 -9.51
C VAL A 31 -0.14 -9.76 -10.74
N ARG A 32 -0.42 -10.37 -11.90
CA ARG A 32 0.06 -9.91 -13.19
C ARG A 32 -0.38 -8.47 -13.25
N GLU A 33 0.58 -7.56 -13.09
CA GLU A 33 0.37 -6.15 -13.35
C GLU A 33 -0.29 -6.10 -14.72
N THR A 34 -1.57 -5.72 -14.75
CA THR A 34 -2.22 -5.48 -16.01
C THR A 34 -1.37 -4.38 -16.64
N GLY A 35 -0.65 -4.67 -17.72
CA GLY A 35 0.20 -3.67 -18.41
C GLY A 35 -0.56 -2.47 -18.97
N ARG A 36 -1.84 -2.31 -18.58
CA ARG A 36 -2.68 -1.17 -18.85
C ARG A 36 -2.46 -0.10 -17.77
N PRO A 37 -2.31 1.18 -18.18
CA PRO A 37 -2.35 2.30 -17.27
C PRO A 37 -3.58 2.24 -16.36
N ALA A 38 -3.43 2.62 -15.10
CA ALA A 38 -4.58 2.76 -14.22
C ALA A 38 -5.47 3.90 -14.72
N THR A 39 -6.79 3.74 -14.62
CA THR A 39 -7.76 4.81 -14.92
C THR A 39 -8.34 5.45 -13.65
N SER A 40 -8.01 4.92 -12.48
CA SER A 40 -8.33 5.49 -11.16
C SER A 40 -7.34 5.00 -10.11
N LEU A 41 -7.24 5.73 -8.99
CA LEU A 41 -6.41 5.31 -7.85
C LEU A 41 -6.87 3.99 -7.22
N PHE A 42 -8.17 3.69 -7.24
CA PHE A 42 -8.70 2.41 -6.76
C PHE A 42 -8.13 1.20 -7.52
N GLN A 43 -7.87 1.33 -8.82
CA GLN A 43 -7.28 0.23 -9.62
C GLN A 43 -5.81 -0.06 -9.27
N CYS A 44 -5.16 0.84 -8.54
CA CYS A 44 -3.80 0.64 -8.05
C CYS A 44 -3.77 -0.19 -6.75
N ILE A 45 -4.92 -0.49 -6.16
CA ILE A 45 -5.06 -1.41 -5.03
C ILE A 45 -5.45 -2.79 -5.57
N SER A 46 -4.68 -3.81 -5.20
CA SER A 46 -4.98 -5.21 -5.51
C SER A 46 -4.70 -6.08 -4.30
N ASN A 47 -5.66 -6.91 -3.90
CA ASN A 47 -5.55 -7.81 -2.74
C ASN A 47 -5.10 -7.10 -1.45
N GLY A 48 -5.59 -5.88 -1.23
CA GLY A 48 -5.23 -5.07 -0.07
C GLY A 48 -3.84 -4.42 -0.13
N VAL A 49 -3.10 -4.58 -1.24
CA VAL A 49 -1.81 -3.92 -1.47
C VAL A 49 -2.00 -2.74 -2.42
N PHE A 50 -1.51 -1.57 -2.02
CA PHE A 50 -1.54 -0.36 -2.83
C PHE A 50 -0.18 -0.13 -3.49
N ASN A 51 -0.12 -0.31 -4.82
CA ASN A 51 1.09 -0.08 -5.60
C ASN A 51 1.33 1.43 -5.78
N MET A 52 2.28 1.96 -5.03
CA MET A 52 2.56 3.39 -4.98
C MET A 52 3.21 3.93 -6.24
N LYS A 53 3.99 3.09 -6.95
CA LYS A 53 4.57 3.47 -8.25
C LYS A 53 3.48 3.70 -9.28
N ARG A 54 2.54 2.76 -9.40
CA ARG A 54 1.39 2.85 -10.32
C ARG A 54 0.48 4.03 -9.98
N ALA A 55 0.28 4.31 -8.68
CA ALA A 55 -0.47 5.48 -8.23
C ALA A 55 0.22 6.80 -8.59
N ALA A 56 1.54 6.89 -8.39
CA ALA A 56 2.32 8.05 -8.76
C ALA A 56 2.34 8.27 -10.28
N ASP A 57 2.43 7.20 -11.07
CA ASP A 57 2.26 7.24 -12.54
C ASP A 57 0.89 7.82 -12.90
N PHE A 58 -0.21 7.31 -12.33
CA PHE A 58 -1.56 7.83 -12.57
C PHE A 58 -1.70 9.33 -12.25
N ILE A 59 -1.18 9.77 -11.11
CA ILE A 59 -1.25 11.19 -10.70
C ILE A 59 -0.44 12.07 -11.66
N LEU A 60 0.76 11.62 -12.06
CA LEU A 60 1.59 12.35 -13.02
C LEU A 60 0.91 12.47 -14.39
N ASP A 61 0.35 11.36 -14.86
CA ASP A 61 -0.28 11.26 -16.18
C ASP A 61 -1.59 12.02 -16.27
N THR A 62 -2.29 12.25 -15.15
CA THR A 62 -3.51 13.06 -15.10
C THR A 62 -3.22 14.54 -14.82
N THR A 63 -2.15 14.86 -14.10
CA THR A 63 -1.76 16.26 -13.81
C THR A 63 -1.19 16.96 -15.04
N ARG A 64 -0.36 16.28 -15.84
CA ARG A 64 0.25 16.88 -17.05
C ARG A 64 -0.76 17.40 -18.09
N PRO A 65 -1.81 16.65 -18.46
CA PRO A 65 -2.83 17.11 -19.40
C PRO A 65 -3.94 17.96 -18.74
N GLY A 66 -3.90 18.18 -17.42
CA GLY A 66 -4.94 18.91 -16.70
C GLY A 66 -6.24 18.13 -16.51
N THR A 67 -6.21 16.80 -16.63
CA THR A 67 -7.37 15.91 -16.43
C THR A 67 -7.46 15.38 -14.99
N PHE A 68 -6.67 15.93 -14.08
CA PHE A 68 -6.68 15.56 -12.67
C PHE A 68 -8.00 15.99 -12.02
N ASN A 69 -8.73 15.01 -11.48
CA ASN A 69 -10.00 15.26 -10.77
C ASN A 69 -9.74 15.28 -9.26
N GLN A 70 -9.72 16.48 -8.68
CA GLN A 70 -9.52 16.68 -7.24
C GLN A 70 -10.60 15.99 -6.40
N ALA A 71 -11.87 16.02 -6.82
CA ALA A 71 -12.95 15.40 -6.05
C ALA A 71 -12.79 13.88 -5.96
N SER A 72 -12.43 13.22 -7.07
CA SER A 72 -12.15 11.78 -7.07
C SER A 72 -10.88 11.42 -6.29
N TYR A 73 -9.90 12.32 -6.26
CA TYR A 73 -8.71 12.17 -5.44
C TYR A 73 -9.05 12.23 -3.95
N ASP A 74 -9.81 13.25 -3.54
CA ASP A 74 -10.22 13.44 -2.14
C ASP A 74 -11.11 12.30 -1.65
N GLU A 75 -12.03 11.83 -2.49
CA GLU A 75 -12.85 10.63 -2.24
C GLU A 75 -11.96 9.41 -1.97
N PHE A 76 -10.94 9.18 -2.81
CA PHE A 76 -10.02 8.07 -2.64
C PHE A 76 -9.21 8.18 -1.34
N VAL A 77 -8.63 9.35 -1.06
CA VAL A 77 -7.81 9.59 0.14
C VAL A 77 -8.58 9.31 1.44
N HIS A 78 -9.87 9.63 1.47
CA HIS A 78 -10.74 9.39 2.63
C HIS A 78 -11.42 8.02 2.63
N SER A 79 -11.17 7.18 1.63
CA SER A 79 -11.80 5.87 1.52
C SER A 79 -11.21 4.83 2.48
N GLU A 80 -12.08 3.95 2.99
CA GLU A 80 -11.68 2.79 3.79
C GLU A 80 -10.67 1.90 3.04
N SER A 81 -10.85 1.74 1.73
CA SER A 81 -9.96 0.95 0.88
C SER A 81 -8.52 1.47 0.92
N ALA A 82 -8.33 2.80 0.82
CA ALA A 82 -7.02 3.42 0.91
C ALA A 82 -6.44 3.34 2.34
N GLY A 83 -7.26 3.60 3.36
CA GLY A 83 -6.82 3.60 4.77
C GLY A 83 -6.39 2.24 5.30
N ARG A 84 -6.93 1.14 4.73
CA ARG A 84 -6.61 -0.25 5.11
C ARG A 84 -5.53 -0.90 4.27
N ALA A 85 -5.17 -0.33 3.12
CA ALA A 85 -4.20 -0.95 2.22
C ALA A 85 -2.76 -0.91 2.76
N ALA A 86 -1.99 -1.95 2.45
CA ALA A 86 -0.55 -1.99 2.67
C ALA A 86 0.16 -1.26 1.52
N PHE A 87 1.00 -0.26 1.83
CA PHE A 87 1.73 0.50 0.83
C PHE A 87 2.95 -0.28 0.29
N CYS A 88 3.03 -0.43 -1.03
CA CYS A 88 4.15 -1.07 -1.73
C CYS A 88 4.89 -0.01 -2.57
N PHE A 89 6.20 0.13 -2.34
CA PHE A 89 7.08 1.12 -3.00
C PHE A 89 8.01 0.48 -4.04
N ASP A 90 7.71 -0.73 -4.51
CA ASP A 90 8.56 -1.43 -5.47
C ASP A 90 8.76 -0.61 -6.75
N GLY A 91 10.00 -0.52 -7.19
CA GLY A 91 10.40 0.32 -8.32
C GLY A 91 10.50 1.83 -8.04
N LEU A 92 10.44 2.26 -6.76
CA LEU A 92 10.65 3.67 -6.35
C LEU A 92 11.97 3.91 -5.59
N ASN A 93 12.92 2.99 -5.67
CA ASN A 93 14.17 3.00 -4.89
C ASN A 93 15.41 3.44 -5.69
N ASP A 94 15.25 3.76 -6.98
CA ASP A 94 16.32 4.30 -7.82
C ASP A 94 16.37 5.83 -7.65
N PHE A 95 17.23 6.29 -6.74
CA PHE A 95 17.36 7.71 -6.42
C PHE A 95 18.29 8.46 -7.37
N ASP A 96 19.04 7.76 -8.22
CA ASP A 96 19.89 8.37 -9.24
C ASP A 96 19.09 8.77 -10.49
N ASN A 97 17.90 8.19 -10.66
CA ASN A 97 16.98 8.54 -11.73
C ASN A 97 15.98 9.63 -11.31
N PRO A 98 16.04 10.85 -11.89
CA PRO A 98 15.15 11.95 -11.54
C PRO A 98 13.66 11.63 -11.71
N ALA A 99 13.31 10.79 -12.69
CA ALA A 99 11.94 10.40 -12.92
C ALA A 99 11.40 9.47 -11.82
N THR A 100 12.27 8.61 -11.26
CA THR A 100 11.93 7.76 -10.12
C THR A 100 11.83 8.59 -8.84
N VAL A 101 12.77 9.52 -8.60
CA VAL A 101 12.71 10.46 -7.47
C VAL A 101 11.39 11.24 -7.47
N ARG A 102 10.97 11.76 -8.62
CA ARG A 102 9.69 12.49 -8.73
C ARG A 102 8.49 11.63 -8.34
N ARG A 103 8.46 10.36 -8.77
CA ARG A 103 7.40 9.41 -8.38
C ARG A 103 7.44 9.09 -6.90
N ASN A 104 8.63 8.91 -6.35
CA ASN A 104 8.84 8.64 -4.92
C ASN A 104 8.29 9.80 -4.05
N ILE A 105 8.52 11.05 -4.45
CA ILE A 105 7.96 12.23 -3.77
C ILE A 105 6.42 12.19 -3.78
N ILE A 106 5.81 11.93 -4.94
CA ILE A 106 4.35 11.86 -5.08
C ILE A 106 3.77 10.71 -4.25
N ALA A 107 4.42 9.55 -4.29
CA ALA A 107 4.03 8.39 -3.50
C ALA A 107 4.06 8.69 -1.99
N ASN A 108 5.15 9.27 -1.49
CA ASN A 108 5.26 9.62 -0.07
C ASN A 108 4.22 10.67 0.35
N ARG A 109 3.94 11.65 -0.51
CA ARG A 109 2.88 12.63 -0.26
C ARG A 109 1.50 11.96 -0.15
N LEU A 110 1.14 11.11 -1.11
CA LEU A 110 -0.13 10.39 -1.10
C LEU A 110 -0.28 9.50 0.14
N MET A 111 0.78 8.78 0.52
CA MET A 111 0.78 8.00 1.76
C MET A 111 0.53 8.87 2.99
N GLY A 112 1.16 10.06 3.06
CA GLY A 112 0.97 11.02 4.15
C GLY A 112 -0.48 11.50 4.25
N GLU A 113 -1.07 11.89 3.12
CA GLU A 113 -2.45 12.38 3.05
C GLU A 113 -3.46 11.28 3.45
N ILE A 114 -3.28 10.02 3.02
CA ILE A 114 -4.13 8.88 3.44
C ILE A 114 -4.02 8.63 4.94
N ARG A 115 -2.81 8.64 5.51
CA ARG A 115 -2.61 8.44 6.95
C ARG A 115 -3.28 9.56 7.75
N GLN A 116 -3.09 10.81 7.32
CA GLN A 116 -3.71 11.96 7.96
C GLN A 116 -5.25 11.87 7.94
N ALA A 117 -5.84 11.52 6.79
CA ALA A 117 -7.30 11.35 6.66
C ALA A 117 -7.84 10.26 7.60
N ARG A 118 -7.12 9.13 7.69
CA ARG A 118 -7.46 8.04 8.61
C ARG A 118 -7.35 8.46 10.08
N ASP A 119 -6.29 9.18 10.45
CA ASP A 119 -6.10 9.66 11.82
C ASP A 119 -7.21 10.62 12.23
N GLN A 120 -7.62 11.52 11.32
CA GLN A 120 -8.77 12.41 11.55
C GLN A 120 -10.09 11.65 11.73
N GLN A 121 -10.31 10.59 10.94
CA GLN A 121 -11.47 9.70 11.12
C GLN A 121 -11.46 9.03 12.49
N ASN A 122 -10.32 8.51 12.92
CA ASN A 122 -10.18 7.85 14.22
C ASN A 122 -10.45 8.81 15.39
N ILE A 123 -9.93 10.05 15.31
CA ILE A 123 -10.17 11.09 16.33
C ILE A 123 -11.66 11.39 16.44
N ARG A 124 -12.33 11.66 15.30
CA ARG A 124 -13.78 11.91 15.29
C ARG A 124 -14.55 10.76 15.93
N ASN A 125 -14.20 9.52 15.60
CA ASN A 125 -14.88 8.35 16.13
C ASN A 125 -14.66 8.16 17.64
N ALA A 126 -13.50 8.54 18.17
CA ALA A 126 -13.21 8.51 19.60
C ALA A 126 -14.09 9.51 20.37
N ASP A 127 -14.22 10.75 19.86
CA ASP A 127 -15.05 11.80 20.48
C ASP A 127 -16.52 11.39 20.61
N PHE A 128 -17.05 10.59 19.68
CA PHE A 128 -18.43 10.08 19.75
C PHE A 128 -18.60 8.89 20.70
N SER A 129 -17.52 8.22 21.10
CA SER A 129 -17.58 7.05 21.99
C SER A 129 -17.58 7.37 23.49
N ASP A 130 -17.23 8.61 23.85
CA ASP A 130 -17.13 9.08 25.24
C ASP A 130 -18.45 9.63 25.82
N TYR A 131 -19.55 9.60 25.07
CA TYR A 131 -20.87 9.95 25.61
C TYR A 131 -21.42 8.79 26.47
N PRO A 132 -21.63 8.98 27.78
CA PRO A 132 -22.25 7.96 28.60
C PRO A 132 -23.65 7.69 28.06
N LYS A 133 -23.93 6.42 27.74
CA LYS A 133 -25.29 5.96 27.52
C LYS A 133 -26.02 6.12 28.85
N GLU A 134 -26.67 7.27 29.07
CA GLU A 134 -27.64 7.40 30.15
C GLU A 134 -28.72 6.35 29.92
N SER A 135 -28.67 5.31 30.74
CA SER A 135 -29.64 4.23 30.81
C SER A 135 -30.98 4.79 31.28
N LEU A 136 -31.98 4.72 30.39
CA LEU A 136 -33.41 4.85 30.69
C LEU A 136 -33.87 3.80 31.71
#